data_AF-A0A4Q5PFD7-F1
#
_entry.id   AF-A0A4Q5PFD7-F1
#
_cell.length_a   1.000
_cell.length_b   1.000
_cell.length_c   1.000
_cell.angle_alpha   90.00
_cell.angle_beta   90.00
_cell.angle_gamma   90.00
#
_symmetry.space_group_name_H-M   'P 1'
#
loop_
_entity.id
_entity.type
_entity.pdbx_description
1 polymer ?
#
loop_
_entity_poly.entity_id
_entity_poly.type
_entity_poly.pdbx_seq_one_letter_code
_entity_poly.pdbx_strand_id
1 'polypeptide(L)'
;METTTNYLKSLMDVNFLGYASYVIKERAIPHIDDGLKPVQRRILHTLSEVDDGKYHKVANIVGHTMRYHPHGDASIGDALVHVAQKNYFIDQQGNFGNIITGDPASAARYIECKLSHLAQETMFNKEITEYVESYDGRNKEPVVLPSKVPYLLMAGVEGIAVGLSTKILPHNFNELIEAQIKILKGQEFEVFPDFQQGGLIDVTDYQRGKGKVKIRAKVEVADNKTLVIKEIPYGTTTESIIASVESAISRGKLKISTINDYTAENVEIELKMGHGINAQDILPRLFLYT
;
A
#
# COMPACT_ATOMS: atom_id res chain seq x y z
N MET A 1 35.50 10.46 -34.62
CA MET A 1 34.15 10.84 -34.15
C MET A 1 33.21 9.64 -34.14
N GLU A 2 33.09 8.88 -35.23
CA GLU A 2 32.25 7.66 -35.33
C GLU A 2 32.56 6.57 -34.29
N THR A 3 33.85 6.31 -33.99
CA THR A 3 34.30 5.35 -32.98
C THR A 3 33.91 5.73 -31.55
N THR A 4 33.95 7.03 -31.22
CA THR A 4 33.56 7.54 -29.90
C THR A 4 32.05 7.48 -29.70
N THR A 5 31.27 7.76 -30.75
CA THR A 5 29.81 7.65 -30.74
C THR A 5 29.35 6.19 -30.58
N ASN A 6 30.00 5.24 -31.27
CA ASN A 6 29.70 3.82 -31.12
C ASN A 6 30.09 3.27 -29.74
N TYR A 7 31.20 3.75 -29.16
CA TYR A 7 31.59 3.40 -27.80
C TYR A 7 30.59 3.92 -26.75
N LEU A 8 30.17 5.18 -26.86
CA LEU A 8 29.15 5.77 -25.97
C LEU A 8 27.81 5.04 -26.07
N LYS A 9 27.37 4.71 -27.28
CA LYS A 9 26.13 3.96 -27.48
C LYS A 9 26.20 2.58 -26.82
N SER A 10 27.28 1.84 -27.05
CA SER A 10 27.47 0.52 -26.42
C SER A 10 27.50 0.60 -24.89
N LEU A 11 28.17 1.61 -24.33
CA LEU A 11 28.19 1.85 -22.88
C LEU A 11 26.79 2.14 -22.34
N MET A 12 26.02 3.00 -23.02
CA MET A 12 24.66 3.33 -22.62
C MET A 12 23.75 2.11 -22.68
N ASP A 13 23.79 1.36 -23.78
CA ASP A 13 22.94 0.18 -23.98
C ASP A 13 23.20 -0.87 -22.89
N VAL A 14 24.47 -1.19 -22.61
CA VAL A 14 24.83 -2.21 -21.60
C VAL A 14 24.47 -1.76 -20.19
N ASN A 15 24.85 -0.55 -19.80
CA ASN A 15 24.61 -0.07 -18.43
C ASN A 15 23.12 0.18 -18.16
N PHE A 16 22.41 0.76 -19.13
CA PHE A 16 20.98 1.00 -19.02
C PHE A 16 20.20 -0.31 -18.98
N LEU A 17 20.55 -1.29 -19.81
CA LEU A 17 19.88 -2.60 -19.78
C LEU A 17 20.10 -3.32 -18.45
N GLY A 18 21.32 -3.30 -17.92
CA GLY A 18 21.63 -3.86 -16.59
C GLY A 18 20.82 -3.20 -15.49
N TYR A 19 20.78 -1.86 -15.46
CA TYR A 19 19.97 -1.10 -14.51
C TYR A 19 18.47 -1.38 -14.66
N ALA A 20 17.95 -1.36 -15.88
CA ALA A 20 16.53 -1.59 -16.16
C ALA A 20 16.10 -2.99 -15.73
N SER A 21 16.89 -4.02 -16.07
CA SER A 21 16.63 -5.40 -15.65
C SER A 21 16.62 -5.53 -14.13
N TYR A 22 17.59 -4.93 -13.44
CA TYR A 22 17.64 -4.94 -11.98
C TYR A 22 16.42 -4.24 -11.35
N VAL A 23 16.06 -3.04 -11.81
CA VAL A 23 14.91 -2.30 -11.26
C VAL A 23 13.59 -3.05 -11.46
N ILE A 24 13.42 -3.71 -12.61
CA ILE A 24 12.21 -4.49 -12.91
C ILE A 24 12.13 -5.73 -12.01
N LYS A 25 13.19 -6.55 -11.97
CA LYS A 25 13.17 -7.86 -11.28
C LYS A 25 13.36 -7.76 -9.77
N GLU A 26 14.26 -6.89 -9.33
CA GLU A 26 14.77 -6.87 -7.96
C GLU A 26 14.21 -5.73 -7.10
N ARG A 27 13.28 -4.92 -7.62
CA ARG A 27 12.79 -3.74 -6.88
C ARG A 27 11.31 -3.46 -7.03
N ALA A 28 10.85 -3.17 -8.25
CA ALA A 28 9.59 -2.45 -8.44
C ALA A 28 8.35 -3.36 -8.53
N ILE A 29 8.49 -4.56 -9.07
CA ILE A 29 7.39 -5.48 -9.35
C ILE A 29 7.39 -6.61 -8.32
N PRO A 30 6.24 -6.96 -7.70
CA PRO A 30 6.20 -8.09 -6.78
C PRO A 30 6.26 -9.42 -7.54
N HIS A 31 6.61 -10.49 -6.81
CA HIS A 31 6.46 -11.83 -7.35
C HIS A 31 4.98 -12.23 -7.31
N ILE A 32 4.50 -12.96 -8.33
CA ILE A 32 3.08 -13.32 -8.44
C ILE A 32 2.63 -14.30 -7.35
N ASP A 33 3.51 -15.23 -6.98
CA ASP A 33 3.18 -16.32 -6.06
C ASP A 33 3.04 -15.89 -4.59
N ASP A 34 3.82 -14.90 -4.14
CA ASP A 34 3.74 -14.40 -2.76
C ASP A 34 3.23 -12.96 -2.66
N GLY A 35 3.12 -12.25 -3.77
CA GLY A 35 2.69 -10.86 -3.81
C GLY A 35 3.66 -9.85 -3.23
N LEU A 36 4.91 -10.24 -2.93
CA LEU A 36 5.88 -9.41 -2.23
C LEU A 36 6.94 -8.86 -3.19
N LYS A 37 7.34 -7.60 -2.95
CA LYS A 37 8.59 -7.06 -3.49
C LYS A 37 9.78 -7.65 -2.72
N PRO A 38 10.99 -7.68 -3.31
CA PRO A 38 12.16 -8.28 -2.66
C PRO A 38 12.47 -7.74 -1.26
N VAL A 39 12.37 -6.42 -1.04
CA VAL A 39 12.57 -5.82 0.29
C VAL A 39 11.54 -6.33 1.32
N GLN A 40 10.28 -6.48 0.93
CA GLN A 40 9.20 -6.94 1.80
C GLN A 40 9.39 -8.41 2.16
N ARG A 41 9.78 -9.24 1.18
CA ARG A 41 10.12 -10.65 1.38
C ARG A 41 11.28 -10.81 2.37
N ARG A 42 12.34 -10.03 2.20
CA ARG A 42 13.52 -10.05 3.08
C ARG A 42 13.20 -9.60 4.50
N ILE A 43 12.30 -8.64 4.68
CA ILE A 43 11.79 -8.22 5.99
C ILE A 43 11.05 -9.38 6.68
N LEU A 44 10.10 -10.01 5.98
CA LEU A 44 9.34 -11.14 6.53
C LEU A 44 10.23 -12.35 6.82
N HIS A 45 11.21 -12.64 5.95
CA HIS A 45 12.21 -13.66 6.17
C HIS A 45 13.04 -13.36 7.43
N THR A 46 13.53 -12.12 7.57
CA THR A 46 14.29 -11.69 8.75
C THR A 46 13.48 -11.84 10.03
N LEU A 47 12.21 -11.44 10.01
CA LEU A 47 11.30 -11.61 11.14
C LEU A 47 11.10 -13.09 11.48
N SER A 48 10.98 -13.97 10.48
CA SER A 48 10.89 -15.42 10.70
C SER A 48 12.14 -16.05 11.29
N GLU A 49 13.33 -15.53 10.98
CA GLU A 49 14.58 -16.06 11.52
C GLU A 49 14.81 -15.71 12.99
N VAL A 50 14.34 -14.54 13.41
CA VAL A 50 14.52 -14.05 14.80
C VAL A 50 13.32 -14.34 15.70
N ASP A 51 12.26 -14.89 15.14
CA ASP A 51 10.99 -15.10 15.84
C ASP A 51 11.17 -15.95 17.10
N ASP A 52 10.93 -15.33 18.25
CA ASP A 52 10.91 -15.96 19.57
C ASP A 52 9.56 -15.75 20.29
N GLY A 53 8.55 -15.28 19.54
CA GLY A 53 7.21 -14.94 20.03
C GLY A 53 7.11 -13.55 20.69
N LYS A 54 8.22 -12.82 20.84
CA LYS A 54 8.25 -11.47 21.43
C LYS A 54 8.35 -10.39 20.37
N TYR A 55 8.08 -9.16 20.79
CA TYR A 55 8.27 -7.98 19.97
C TYR A 55 9.76 -7.63 19.87
N HIS A 56 10.21 -7.32 18.65
CA HIS A 56 11.57 -6.87 18.38
C HIS A 56 11.57 -5.41 17.94
N LYS A 57 12.57 -4.65 18.39
CA LYS A 57 12.80 -3.28 17.90
C LYS A 57 12.91 -3.28 16.38
N VAL A 58 12.16 -2.40 15.72
CA VAL A 58 12.21 -2.26 14.25
C VAL A 58 13.62 -1.94 13.78
N ALA A 59 14.39 -1.14 14.53
CA ALA A 59 15.79 -0.88 14.23
C ALA A 59 16.65 -2.17 14.13
N ASN A 60 16.39 -3.18 14.96
CA ASN A 60 17.09 -4.46 14.92
C ASN A 60 16.69 -5.26 13.67
N ILE A 61 15.38 -5.28 13.34
CA ILE A 61 14.87 -5.96 12.14
C ILE A 61 15.43 -5.32 10.87
N VAL A 62 15.48 -3.99 10.82
CA VAL A 62 16.10 -3.24 9.70
C VAL A 62 17.58 -3.63 9.56
N GLY A 63 18.35 -3.56 10.65
CA GLY A 63 19.77 -3.92 10.62
C GLY A 63 20.02 -5.39 10.23
N HIS A 64 19.16 -6.30 10.66
CA HIS A 64 19.25 -7.70 10.25
C HIS A 64 18.88 -7.90 8.77
N THR A 65 17.85 -7.21 8.29
CA THR A 65 17.41 -7.27 6.89
C THR A 65 18.51 -6.80 5.94
N MET A 66 19.40 -5.90 6.37
CA MET A 66 20.55 -5.45 5.58
C MET A 66 21.52 -6.58 5.19
N ARG A 67 21.50 -7.74 5.89
CA ARG A 67 22.23 -8.95 5.48
C ARG A 67 21.73 -9.53 4.14
N TYR A 68 20.49 -9.22 3.77
CA TYR A 68 19.83 -9.67 2.55
C TYR A 68 19.60 -8.50 1.57
N HIS A 69 19.40 -7.29 2.09
CA HIS A 69 19.04 -6.11 1.31
C HIS A 69 20.13 -5.03 1.41
N PRO A 70 21.07 -4.96 0.44
CA PRO A 70 22.21 -4.04 0.48
C PRO A 70 21.83 -2.60 0.11
N HIS A 71 20.81 -2.05 0.78
CA HIS A 71 20.29 -0.70 0.58
C HIS A 71 20.09 0.01 1.93
N GLY A 72 19.76 1.30 1.87
CA GLY A 72 19.65 2.15 3.05
C GLY A 72 18.60 1.66 4.06
N ASP A 73 18.94 1.78 5.35
CA ASP A 73 18.10 1.48 6.51
C ASP A 73 16.74 2.19 6.43
N ALA A 74 16.71 3.45 6.02
CA ALA A 74 15.48 4.22 5.81
C ALA A 74 14.50 3.51 4.86
N SER A 75 14.97 3.05 3.70
CA SER A 75 14.12 2.38 2.71
C SER A 75 13.55 1.04 3.20
N ILE A 76 14.31 0.32 4.03
CA ILE A 76 13.86 -0.92 4.66
C ILE A 76 12.85 -0.62 5.77
N GLY A 77 13.11 0.41 6.59
CA GLY A 77 12.19 0.86 7.64
C GLY A 77 10.84 1.28 7.08
N ASP A 78 10.84 2.08 6.01
CA ASP A 78 9.62 2.52 5.33
C ASP A 78 8.85 1.33 4.73
N ALA A 79 9.56 0.39 4.10
CA ALA A 79 8.95 -0.83 3.57
C ALA A 79 8.33 -1.70 4.68
N LEU A 80 9.00 -1.81 5.83
CA LEU A 80 8.49 -2.55 6.99
C LEU A 80 7.21 -1.91 7.52
N VAL A 81 7.22 -0.60 7.75
CA VAL A 81 6.05 0.15 8.20
C VAL A 81 4.89 -0.04 7.22
N HIS A 82 5.15 0.06 5.91
CA HIS A 82 4.12 -0.11 4.89
C HIS A 82 3.49 -1.52 4.90
N VAL A 83 4.29 -2.58 5.05
CA VAL A 83 3.78 -3.95 5.17
C VAL A 83 3.01 -4.13 6.47
N ALA A 84 3.50 -3.54 7.55
CA ALA A 84 2.87 -3.61 8.86
C ALA A 84 1.48 -2.97 8.84
N GLN A 85 1.33 -1.76 8.31
CA GLN A 85 0.06 -1.01 8.24
C GLN A 85 -1.08 -1.75 7.51
N LYS A 86 -0.78 -2.81 6.73
CA LYS A 86 -1.78 -3.72 6.15
C LYS A 86 -2.48 -4.61 7.18
N ASN A 87 -1.91 -4.74 8.38
CA ASN A 87 -2.45 -5.51 9.51
C ASN A 87 -2.69 -6.99 9.21
N TYR A 88 -1.95 -7.58 8.26
CA TYR A 88 -2.03 -9.00 7.95
C TYR A 88 -0.88 -9.80 8.57
N PHE A 89 0.37 -9.38 8.35
CA PHE A 89 1.52 -10.24 8.59
C PHE A 89 2.43 -9.82 9.73
N ILE A 90 2.36 -8.56 10.14
CA ILE A 90 3.25 -7.98 11.15
C ILE A 90 2.38 -7.38 12.25
N ASP A 91 2.53 -7.90 13.47
CA ASP A 91 1.95 -7.29 14.67
C ASP A 91 2.83 -6.10 15.10
N GLN A 92 2.20 -5.04 15.59
CA GLN A 92 2.83 -3.75 15.84
C GLN A 92 2.69 -3.32 17.29
N GLN A 93 3.74 -2.70 17.83
CA GLN A 93 3.72 -2.01 19.11
C GLN A 93 4.38 -0.63 18.99
N GLY A 94 3.63 0.40 19.38
CA GLY A 94 4.01 1.81 19.22
C GLY A 94 3.33 2.48 18.01
N ASN A 95 3.75 3.69 17.66
CA ASN A 95 3.16 4.47 16.58
C ASN A 95 3.79 4.13 15.21
N PHE A 96 3.10 3.32 14.41
CA PHE A 96 3.47 2.98 13.02
C PHE A 96 2.91 3.97 11.99
N GLY A 97 2.45 5.14 12.43
CA GLY A 97 1.79 6.12 11.58
C GLY A 97 0.35 5.74 11.27
N ASN A 98 -0.32 6.59 10.51
CA ASN A 98 -1.73 6.41 10.20
C ASN A 98 -2.00 6.74 8.74
N ILE A 99 -2.44 5.75 7.97
CA ILE A 99 -2.73 5.88 6.54
C ILE A 99 -3.94 6.78 6.24
N ILE A 100 -4.79 7.04 7.24
CA ILE A 100 -5.99 7.85 7.15
C ILE A 100 -5.63 9.32 7.38
N THR A 101 -4.90 9.65 8.43
CA THR A 101 -4.51 11.04 8.73
C THR A 101 -3.31 11.49 7.92
N GLY A 102 -2.41 10.57 7.58
CA GLY A 102 -1.11 10.87 6.98
C GLY A 102 0.02 10.99 8.00
N ASP A 103 -0.27 10.77 9.29
CA ASP A 103 0.73 10.86 10.35
C ASP A 103 1.87 9.87 10.10
N PRO A 104 3.14 10.32 10.16
CA PRO A 104 4.27 9.46 9.94
C PRO A 104 4.48 8.50 11.11
N ALA A 105 5.12 7.37 10.82
CA ALA A 105 5.57 6.45 11.86
C ALA A 105 6.65 7.09 12.75
N SER A 106 6.66 6.69 14.01
CA SER A 106 7.78 6.97 14.91
C SER A 106 9.06 6.31 14.39
N ALA A 107 10.21 6.92 14.69
CA ALA A 107 11.50 6.38 14.30
C ALA A 107 11.68 4.93 14.79
N ALA A 108 12.36 4.09 13.98
CA ALA A 108 12.53 2.65 14.18
C ALA A 108 13.06 2.21 15.57
N ARG A 109 13.69 3.13 16.32
CA ARG A 109 14.15 2.91 17.70
C ARG A 109 13.02 2.89 18.75
N TYR A 110 11.86 3.45 18.44
CA TYR A 110 10.73 3.58 19.37
C TYR A 110 9.63 2.53 19.14
N ILE A 111 9.56 1.95 17.95
CA ILE A 111 8.54 0.99 17.56
C ILE A 111 9.09 -0.43 17.55
N GLU A 112 8.20 -1.38 17.78
CA GLU A 112 8.51 -2.80 17.82
C GLU A 112 7.51 -3.60 16.98
N CYS A 113 7.94 -4.74 16.46
CA CYS A 113 7.11 -5.62 15.65
C CYS A 113 7.49 -7.09 15.83
N LYS A 114 6.59 -7.97 15.42
CA LYS A 114 6.82 -9.41 15.27
C LYS A 114 5.95 -9.98 14.15
N LEU A 115 6.19 -11.23 13.77
CA LEU A 115 5.24 -11.91 12.90
C LEU A 115 3.90 -12.10 13.62
N SER A 116 2.82 -11.81 12.89
CA SER A 116 1.48 -12.22 13.30
C SER A 116 1.35 -13.74 13.24
N HIS A 117 0.36 -14.27 13.97
CA HIS A 117 0.02 -15.70 13.89
C HIS A 117 -0.38 -16.11 12.46
N LEU A 118 -1.09 -15.24 11.73
CA LEU A 118 -1.45 -15.48 10.33
C LEU A 118 -0.21 -15.68 9.46
N ALA A 119 0.80 -14.83 9.58
CA ALA A 119 2.02 -14.94 8.79
C ALA A 119 2.78 -16.24 9.08
N GLN A 120 2.94 -16.60 10.36
CA GLN A 120 3.62 -17.84 10.75
C GLN A 120 2.99 -19.07 10.11
N GLU A 121 1.66 -19.15 10.10
CA GLU A 121 0.91 -20.28 9.55
C GLU A 121 0.86 -20.29 8.01
N THR A 122 0.92 -19.13 7.36
CA THR A 122 0.58 -19.00 5.93
C THR A 122 1.74 -18.65 5.01
N MET A 123 2.84 -18.11 5.51
CA MET A 123 3.92 -17.56 4.65
C MET A 123 5.20 -18.39 4.64
N PHE A 124 5.37 -19.35 5.55
CA PHE A 124 6.66 -20.03 5.72
C PHE A 124 6.53 -21.55 5.72
N ASN A 125 7.42 -22.23 5.00
CA ASN A 125 7.63 -23.67 5.10
C ASN A 125 9.05 -24.01 4.59
N LYS A 126 9.95 -24.36 5.50
CA LYS A 126 11.37 -24.60 5.19
C LYS A 126 11.60 -25.75 4.21
N GLU A 127 10.74 -26.76 4.21
CA GLU A 127 10.93 -27.98 3.39
C GLU A 127 10.66 -27.77 1.90
N ILE A 128 9.83 -26.77 1.56
CA ILE A 128 9.43 -26.46 0.18
C ILE A 128 9.91 -25.09 -0.30
N THR A 129 10.58 -24.33 0.56
CA THR A 129 11.11 -23.01 0.20
C THR A 129 12.43 -23.18 -0.54
N GLU A 130 12.51 -22.64 -1.75
CA GLU A 130 13.77 -22.52 -2.48
C GLU A 130 14.58 -21.32 -1.95
N TYR A 131 15.84 -21.57 -1.63
CA TYR A 131 16.76 -20.56 -1.11
C TYR A 131 17.93 -20.33 -2.07
N VAL A 132 18.33 -19.06 -2.18
CA VAL A 132 19.54 -18.62 -2.88
C VAL A 132 20.49 -17.96 -1.89
N GLU A 133 21.78 -17.85 -2.25
CA GLU A 133 22.75 -17.13 -1.42
C GLU A 133 22.43 -15.64 -1.37
N SER A 134 22.68 -15.00 -0.23
CA SER A 134 22.65 -13.54 -0.11
C SER A 134 23.70 -12.88 -1.00
N TYR A 135 23.57 -11.58 -1.23
CA TYR A 135 24.49 -10.80 -2.08
C TYR A 135 25.98 -10.90 -1.65
N ASP A 136 26.25 -11.22 -0.39
CA ASP A 136 27.59 -11.41 0.17
C ASP A 136 27.99 -12.87 0.40
N GLY A 137 27.12 -13.83 0.02
CA GLY A 137 27.36 -15.27 0.12
C GLY A 137 27.37 -15.83 1.55
N ARG A 138 27.01 -15.03 2.57
CA ARG A 138 27.12 -15.44 3.99
C ARG A 138 25.83 -16.05 4.55
N ASN A 139 24.69 -15.73 3.95
CA ASN A 139 23.38 -16.18 4.39
C ASN A 139 22.61 -16.76 3.20
N LYS A 140 21.42 -17.29 3.46
CA LYS A 140 20.50 -17.78 2.43
C LYS A 140 19.19 -17.03 2.54
N GLU A 141 18.61 -16.64 1.42
CA GLU A 141 17.32 -15.97 1.37
C GLU A 141 16.33 -16.71 0.45
N PRO A 142 15.02 -16.66 0.75
CA PRO A 142 14.03 -17.30 -0.10
C PRO A 142 13.88 -16.56 -1.43
N VAL A 143 13.82 -17.31 -2.53
CA VAL A 143 13.44 -16.76 -3.84
C VAL A 143 12.02 -16.19 -3.78
N VAL A 144 11.13 -16.98 -3.18
CA VAL A 144 9.71 -16.71 -2.96
C VAL A 144 9.28 -17.33 -1.64
N LEU A 145 8.30 -16.73 -0.95
CA LEU A 145 7.68 -17.36 0.21
C LEU A 145 6.55 -18.30 -0.23
N PRO A 146 6.40 -19.51 0.35
CA PRO A 146 5.33 -20.45 0.00
C PRO A 146 3.98 -19.99 0.57
N SER A 147 3.45 -18.89 0.03
CA SER A 147 2.22 -18.25 0.50
C SER A 147 1.00 -19.16 0.31
N LYS A 148 0.27 -19.40 1.40
CA LYS A 148 -1.02 -20.11 1.40
C LYS A 148 -2.21 -19.18 1.17
N VAL A 149 -1.97 -17.87 1.17
CA VAL A 149 -3.00 -16.82 1.02
C VAL A 149 -2.73 -15.97 -0.24
N PRO A 150 -3.78 -15.43 -0.89
CA PRO A 150 -3.62 -14.62 -2.10
C PRO A 150 -3.16 -13.19 -1.78
N TYR A 151 -2.01 -13.03 -1.13
CA TYR A 151 -1.56 -11.75 -0.56
C TYR A 151 -1.45 -10.62 -1.59
N LEU A 152 -1.04 -10.92 -2.83
CA LEU A 152 -0.97 -9.94 -3.92
C LEU A 152 -2.29 -9.17 -4.10
N LEU A 153 -3.41 -9.90 -4.06
CA LEU A 153 -4.74 -9.31 -4.19
C LEU A 153 -5.27 -8.76 -2.86
N MET A 154 -4.92 -9.38 -1.72
CA MET A 154 -5.32 -8.88 -0.39
C MET A 154 -4.75 -7.48 -0.12
N ALA A 155 -3.44 -7.31 -0.31
CA ALA A 155 -2.75 -6.06 0.03
C ALA A 155 -2.77 -5.03 -1.11
N GLY A 156 -2.93 -5.50 -2.35
CA GLY A 156 -2.64 -4.74 -3.56
C GLY A 156 -1.14 -4.47 -3.72
N VAL A 157 -0.78 -3.89 -4.86
CA VAL A 157 0.59 -3.41 -5.09
C VAL A 157 0.58 -2.19 -6.00
N GLU A 158 1.53 -1.29 -5.78
CA GLU A 158 1.87 -0.24 -6.72
C GLU A 158 3.37 -0.28 -6.98
N GLY A 159 3.78 -0.23 -8.25
CA GLY A 159 5.17 -0.36 -8.64
C GLY A 159 5.44 0.39 -9.94
N ILE A 160 6.53 1.15 -9.96
CA ILE A 160 7.00 1.86 -11.15
C ILE A 160 8.42 1.36 -11.43
N ALA A 161 8.61 0.79 -12.62
CA ALA A 161 9.89 0.29 -13.10
C ALA A 161 10.28 1.02 -14.38
N VAL A 162 11.44 0.68 -14.95
CA VAL A 162 11.88 1.26 -16.22
C VAL A 162 10.94 0.82 -17.34
N GLY A 163 10.17 1.76 -17.88
CA GLY A 163 9.23 1.52 -18.99
C GLY A 163 7.95 0.75 -18.61
N LEU A 164 7.72 0.46 -17.32
CA LEU A 164 6.58 -0.32 -16.85
C LEU A 164 6.00 0.28 -15.58
N SER A 165 4.69 0.15 -15.41
CA SER A 165 4.00 0.40 -14.16
C SER A 165 3.02 -0.72 -13.85
N THR A 166 2.83 -0.99 -12.57
CA THR A 166 1.83 -1.94 -12.07
C THR A 166 1.03 -1.28 -10.97
N LYS A 167 -0.29 -1.50 -11.02
CA LYS A 167 -1.22 -1.11 -9.96
C LYS A 167 -2.28 -2.19 -9.83
N ILE A 168 -2.26 -2.88 -8.69
CA ILE A 168 -3.24 -3.88 -8.30
C ILE A 168 -3.91 -3.33 -7.05
N LEU A 169 -5.23 -3.21 -7.09
CA LEU A 169 -6.02 -2.70 -5.98
C LEU A 169 -6.25 -3.83 -4.95
N PRO A 170 -6.28 -3.51 -3.64
CA PRO A 170 -6.60 -4.48 -2.60
C PRO A 170 -8.02 -5.02 -2.74
N HIS A 171 -8.25 -6.23 -2.24
CA HIS A 171 -9.53 -6.95 -2.24
C HIS A 171 -9.77 -7.59 -0.88
N ASN A 172 -11.04 -7.87 -0.58
CA ASN A 172 -11.41 -8.51 0.67
C ASN A 172 -10.92 -9.96 0.73
N PHE A 173 -10.28 -10.35 1.84
CA PHE A 173 -9.74 -11.70 2.00
C PHE A 173 -10.82 -12.78 1.89
N ASN A 174 -11.99 -12.59 2.49
CA ASN A 174 -13.05 -13.60 2.48
C ASN A 174 -13.64 -13.77 1.07
N GLU A 175 -13.86 -12.66 0.35
CA GLU A 175 -14.33 -12.70 -1.05
C GLU A 175 -13.32 -13.42 -1.97
N LEU A 176 -12.02 -13.22 -1.74
CA LEU A 176 -10.97 -13.92 -2.49
C LEU A 176 -11.02 -15.43 -2.23
N ILE A 177 -11.21 -15.87 -0.99
CA ILE A 177 -11.35 -17.30 -0.67
C ILE A 177 -12.61 -17.89 -1.32
N GLU A 178 -13.74 -17.18 -1.25
CA GLU A 178 -14.98 -17.60 -1.93
C GLU A 178 -14.79 -17.72 -3.44
N ALA A 179 -14.08 -16.76 -4.06
CA ALA A 179 -13.73 -16.81 -5.46
C ALA A 179 -12.84 -18.00 -5.80
N GLN A 180 -11.82 -18.30 -4.99
CA GLN A 180 -10.99 -19.50 -5.15
C GLN A 180 -11.82 -20.79 -5.09
N ILE A 181 -12.76 -20.90 -4.15
CA ILE A 181 -13.67 -22.04 -4.04
C ILE A 181 -14.54 -22.16 -5.31
N LYS A 182 -15.09 -21.05 -5.81
CA LYS A 182 -15.88 -21.03 -7.05
C LYS A 182 -15.05 -21.47 -8.26
N ILE A 183 -13.82 -20.99 -8.39
CA ILE A 183 -12.88 -21.39 -9.46
C ILE A 183 -12.68 -22.91 -9.44
N LEU A 184 -12.40 -23.50 -8.27
CA LEU A 184 -12.19 -24.94 -8.12
C LEU A 184 -13.44 -25.76 -8.48
N LYS A 185 -14.63 -25.19 -8.33
CA LYS A 185 -15.91 -25.80 -8.70
C LYS A 185 -16.33 -25.52 -10.16
N GLY A 186 -15.52 -24.78 -10.92
CA GLY A 186 -15.86 -24.35 -12.28
C GLY A 186 -17.04 -23.36 -12.33
N GLN A 187 -17.27 -22.60 -11.27
CA GLN A 187 -18.35 -21.62 -11.16
C GLN A 187 -17.86 -20.21 -11.51
N GLU A 188 -18.75 -19.38 -12.03
CA GLU A 188 -18.47 -17.96 -12.24
C GLU A 188 -18.29 -17.22 -10.90
N PHE A 189 -17.42 -16.22 -10.90
CA PHE A 189 -17.12 -15.39 -9.75
C PHE A 189 -16.85 -13.96 -10.18
N GLU A 190 -17.15 -13.04 -9.27
CA GLU A 190 -16.80 -11.64 -9.36
C GLU A 190 -16.20 -11.22 -8.03
N VAL A 191 -15.14 -10.42 -8.09
CA VAL A 191 -14.49 -9.79 -6.94
C VAL A 191 -14.19 -8.36 -7.32
N PHE A 192 -14.39 -7.45 -6.39
CA PHE A 192 -14.14 -6.03 -6.59
C PHE A 192 -13.14 -5.52 -5.55
N PRO A 193 -12.45 -4.41 -5.83
CA PRO A 193 -11.52 -3.84 -4.88
C PRO A 193 -12.20 -3.46 -3.56
N ASP A 194 -11.51 -3.68 -2.46
CA ASP A 194 -11.93 -3.33 -1.11
C ASP A 194 -10.77 -2.59 -0.42
N PHE A 195 -11.06 -1.41 0.13
CA PHE A 195 -10.04 -0.46 0.57
C PHE A 195 -10.09 -0.27 2.09
N GLN A 196 -8.92 -0.27 2.73
CA GLN A 196 -8.80 -0.05 4.19
C GLN A 196 -9.33 1.32 4.64
N GLN A 197 -9.28 2.34 3.78
CA GLN A 197 -9.85 3.67 4.04
C GLN A 197 -11.38 3.74 3.83
N GLY A 198 -11.99 2.67 3.32
CA GLY A 198 -13.39 2.63 2.91
C GLY A 198 -13.65 3.45 1.64
N GLY A 199 -14.75 4.19 1.65
CA GLY A 199 -15.24 4.97 0.54
C GLY A 199 -16.21 4.22 -0.35
N LEU A 200 -16.74 4.94 -1.34
CA LEU A 200 -17.66 4.39 -2.34
C LEU A 200 -16.92 4.16 -3.64
N ILE A 201 -17.09 2.97 -4.22
CA ILE A 201 -16.44 2.59 -5.48
C ILE A 201 -17.48 2.51 -6.61
N ASP A 202 -17.08 3.00 -7.78
CA ASP A 202 -17.76 2.78 -9.05
C ASP A 202 -16.84 1.93 -9.94
N VAL A 203 -17.28 0.69 -10.16
CA VAL A 203 -16.56 -0.37 -10.88
C VAL A 203 -17.10 -0.57 -12.30
N THR A 204 -17.94 0.34 -12.81
CA THR A 204 -18.55 0.22 -14.16
C THR A 204 -17.51 0.06 -15.26
N ASP A 205 -16.36 0.73 -15.12
CA ASP A 205 -15.24 0.69 -16.06
C ASP A 205 -14.15 -0.35 -15.66
N TYR A 206 -14.41 -1.22 -14.67
CA TYR A 206 -13.48 -2.21 -14.14
C TYR A 206 -13.74 -3.60 -14.72
N GLN A 207 -13.03 -3.92 -15.80
CA GLN A 207 -13.12 -5.16 -16.55
C GLN A 207 -12.25 -6.26 -15.92
N ARG A 208 -12.67 -6.79 -14.76
CA ARG A 208 -12.04 -7.94 -14.07
C ARG A 208 -10.51 -7.82 -13.91
N GLY A 209 -10.04 -6.67 -13.43
CA GLY A 209 -8.61 -6.41 -13.22
C GLY A 209 -7.97 -5.44 -14.22
N LYS A 210 -8.69 -5.05 -15.28
CA LYS A 210 -8.24 -4.00 -16.22
C LYS A 210 -9.27 -2.88 -16.29
N GLY A 211 -8.81 -1.63 -16.34
CA GLY A 211 -9.68 -0.47 -16.50
C GLY A 211 -9.57 0.51 -15.34
N LYS A 212 -10.66 1.21 -15.04
CA LYS A 212 -10.69 2.31 -14.06
C LYS A 212 -11.70 2.02 -12.96
N VAL A 213 -11.34 2.39 -11.75
CA VAL A 213 -12.25 2.42 -10.60
C VAL A 213 -12.30 3.87 -10.13
N LYS A 214 -13.51 4.43 -10.03
CA LYS A 214 -13.69 5.75 -9.42
C LYS A 214 -13.98 5.54 -7.94
N ILE A 215 -13.31 6.30 -7.09
CA ILE A 215 -13.44 6.19 -5.64
C ILE A 215 -13.89 7.54 -5.12
N ARG A 216 -14.86 7.55 -4.22
CA ARG A 216 -15.41 8.76 -3.62
C ARG A 216 -15.43 8.64 -2.11
N ALA A 217 -15.27 9.78 -1.45
CA ALA A 217 -15.51 9.88 -0.02
C ALA A 217 -16.97 9.52 0.30
N LYS A 218 -17.19 8.90 1.46
CA LYS A 218 -18.54 8.75 2.01
C LYS A 218 -18.88 10.03 2.76
N VAL A 219 -19.87 10.75 2.28
CA VAL A 219 -20.28 12.05 2.83
C VAL A 219 -21.74 11.98 3.25
N GLU A 220 -21.99 12.35 4.49
CA GLU A 220 -23.33 12.41 5.08
C GLU A 220 -23.77 13.87 5.23
N VAL A 221 -25.06 14.12 5.04
CA VAL A 221 -25.66 15.43 5.30
C VAL A 221 -26.22 15.39 6.72
N ALA A 222 -25.47 15.94 7.67
CA ALA A 222 -25.86 15.91 9.09
C ALA A 222 -27.04 16.86 9.36
N ASP A 223 -27.04 18.03 8.71
CA ASP A 223 -28.12 19.01 8.76
C ASP A 223 -28.11 19.92 7.52
N ASN A 224 -29.01 20.91 7.46
CA ASN A 224 -29.14 21.84 6.33
C ASN A 224 -27.86 22.64 6.01
N LYS A 225 -26.89 22.73 6.91
CA LYS A 225 -25.66 23.51 6.79
C LYS A 225 -24.40 22.69 7.02
N THR A 226 -24.50 21.40 7.31
CA THR A 226 -23.35 20.60 7.71
C THR A 226 -23.22 19.33 6.86
N LEU A 227 -22.09 19.19 6.19
CA LEU A 227 -21.64 17.93 5.59
C LEU A 227 -20.59 17.29 6.49
N VAL A 228 -20.62 15.96 6.61
CA VAL A 228 -19.64 15.20 7.37
C VAL A 228 -19.04 14.13 6.48
N ILE A 229 -17.72 14.18 6.28
CA ILE A 229 -16.97 13.12 5.61
C ILE A 229 -16.68 12.03 6.63
N LYS A 230 -17.12 10.79 6.34
CA LYS A 230 -17.00 9.61 7.21
C LYS A 230 -16.00 8.58 6.74
N GLU A 231 -15.68 8.57 5.46
CA GLU A 231 -14.67 7.69 4.84
C GLU A 231 -13.99 8.45 3.69
N ILE A 232 -12.71 8.23 3.47
CA ILE A 232 -11.91 8.94 2.45
C ILE A 232 -11.51 8.03 1.30
N PRO A 233 -11.29 8.56 0.07
CA PRO A 233 -10.82 7.76 -1.05
C PRO A 233 -9.46 7.09 -0.81
N TYR A 234 -9.29 5.88 -1.33
CA TYR A 234 -8.00 5.18 -1.34
C TYR A 234 -6.88 6.04 -1.95
N GLY A 235 -5.76 6.12 -1.23
CA GLY A 235 -4.59 6.91 -1.64
C GLY A 235 -4.66 8.39 -1.25
N THR A 236 -5.68 8.79 -0.48
CA THR A 236 -5.80 10.12 0.13
C THR A 236 -5.68 10.02 1.65
N THR A 237 -5.39 11.15 2.28
CA THR A 237 -5.41 11.37 3.74
C THR A 237 -6.41 12.47 4.10
N THR A 238 -6.83 12.55 5.36
CA THR A 238 -7.69 13.65 5.85
C THR A 238 -7.06 15.00 5.56
N GLU A 239 -5.75 15.15 5.80
CA GLU A 239 -4.99 16.35 5.46
C GLU A 239 -5.07 16.69 3.96
N SER A 240 -4.89 15.71 3.07
CA SER A 240 -4.96 15.94 1.63
C SER A 240 -6.37 16.32 1.14
N ILE A 241 -7.40 15.75 1.76
CA ILE A 241 -8.80 16.07 1.47
C ILE A 241 -9.13 17.48 1.95
N ILE A 242 -8.73 17.84 3.18
CA ILE A 242 -8.89 19.19 3.72
C ILE A 242 -8.20 20.21 2.81
N ALA A 243 -6.94 19.96 2.43
CA ALA A 243 -6.21 20.82 1.51
C ALA A 243 -6.89 20.95 0.14
N SER A 244 -7.46 19.87 -0.40
CA SER A 244 -8.23 19.90 -1.65
C SER A 244 -9.48 20.78 -1.53
N VAL A 245 -10.22 20.65 -0.41
CA VAL A 245 -11.40 21.47 -0.10
C VAL A 245 -11.01 22.95 0.05
N GLU A 246 -9.96 23.27 0.80
CA GLU A 246 -9.45 24.64 0.96
C GLU A 246 -9.02 25.25 -0.38
N SER A 247 -8.36 24.46 -1.24
CA SER A 247 -8.02 24.87 -2.60
C SER A 247 -9.27 25.20 -3.43
N ALA A 248 -10.33 24.41 -3.32
CA ALA A 248 -11.58 24.68 -4.01
C ALA A 248 -12.33 25.91 -3.45
N ILE A 249 -12.23 26.20 -2.15
CA ILE A 249 -12.76 27.42 -1.53
C ILE A 249 -12.00 28.66 -2.04
N SER A 250 -10.67 28.64 -2.03
CA SER A 250 -9.84 29.76 -2.49
C SER A 250 -10.06 30.12 -3.97
N ARG A 251 -10.37 29.13 -4.80
CA ARG A 251 -10.78 29.32 -6.22
C ARG A 251 -12.23 29.78 -6.39
N GLY A 252 -12.97 30.00 -5.31
CA GLY A 252 -14.38 30.40 -5.32
C GLY A 252 -15.34 29.32 -5.84
N LYS A 253 -14.91 28.06 -5.90
CA LYS A 253 -15.74 26.93 -6.39
C LYS A 253 -16.69 26.41 -5.31
N LEU A 254 -16.24 26.44 -4.05
CA LEU A 254 -17.01 26.04 -2.88
C LEU A 254 -17.22 27.24 -1.94
N LYS A 255 -18.35 27.27 -1.23
CA LYS A 255 -18.70 28.28 -0.23
C LYS A 255 -18.92 27.63 1.13
N ILE A 256 -17.82 27.18 1.72
CA ILE A 256 -17.75 26.54 3.04
C ILE A 256 -17.16 27.58 3.99
N SER A 257 -17.77 27.78 5.17
CA SER A 257 -17.31 28.76 6.16
C SER A 257 -16.24 28.21 7.08
N THR A 258 -16.31 26.92 7.43
CA THR A 258 -15.44 26.31 8.43
C THR A 258 -15.24 24.84 8.11
N ILE A 259 -14.03 24.36 8.32
CA ILE A 259 -13.63 22.96 8.24
C ILE A 259 -13.11 22.57 9.61
N ASN A 260 -13.67 21.52 10.21
CA ASN A 260 -13.19 20.97 11.47
C ASN A 260 -12.84 19.51 11.26
N ASP A 261 -11.62 19.10 11.63
CA ASP A 261 -11.21 17.70 11.64
C ASP A 261 -11.36 17.14 13.06
N TYR A 262 -12.30 16.22 13.24
CA TYR A 262 -12.55 15.47 14.47
C TYR A 262 -12.14 14.00 14.33
N THR A 263 -11.31 13.68 13.33
CA THR A 263 -10.85 12.31 13.09
C THR A 263 -10.11 11.76 14.31
N ALA A 264 -10.58 10.60 14.76
CA ALA A 264 -9.96 9.83 15.84
C ALA A 264 -9.77 8.39 15.36
N GLU A 265 -10.50 7.44 15.95
CA GLU A 265 -10.57 6.06 15.42
C GLU A 265 -11.27 6.01 14.06
N ASN A 266 -12.29 6.84 13.88
CA ASN A 266 -13.05 6.98 12.64
C ASN A 266 -12.83 8.37 12.03
N VAL A 267 -12.89 8.45 10.70
CA VAL A 267 -12.83 9.73 9.99
C VAL A 267 -14.06 10.56 10.31
N GLU A 268 -13.83 11.82 10.67
CA GLU A 268 -14.90 12.79 10.88
C GLU A 268 -14.42 14.19 10.51
N ILE A 269 -14.62 14.57 9.25
CA ILE A 269 -14.33 15.94 8.78
C ILE A 269 -15.66 16.67 8.58
N GLU A 270 -15.88 17.70 9.39
CA GLU A 270 -17.08 18.53 9.35
C GLU A 270 -16.86 19.75 8.45
N LEU A 271 -17.75 19.93 7.47
CA LEU A 271 -17.77 21.07 6.56
C LEU A 271 -19.03 21.90 6.83
N LYS A 272 -18.88 23.09 7.39
CA LYS A 272 -20.00 24.03 7.62
C LYS A 272 -20.19 24.96 6.43
N MET A 273 -21.42 25.06 5.94
CA MET A 273 -21.76 25.90 4.79
C MET A 273 -21.79 27.38 5.14
N GLY A 274 -21.45 28.22 4.16
CA GLY A 274 -21.59 29.68 4.26
C GLY A 274 -23.06 30.13 4.43
N HIS A 275 -23.25 31.40 4.78
CA HIS A 275 -24.58 31.96 5.02
C HIS A 275 -25.49 31.82 3.78
N GLY A 276 -26.70 31.31 3.98
CA GLY A 276 -27.72 31.16 2.93
C GLY A 276 -27.52 29.98 1.98
N ILE A 277 -26.64 29.02 2.30
CA ILE A 277 -26.32 27.88 1.44
C ILE A 277 -26.74 26.59 2.13
N ASN A 278 -27.42 25.71 1.38
CA ASN A 278 -27.77 24.38 1.86
C ASN A 278 -26.65 23.38 1.56
N ALA A 279 -26.36 22.50 2.53
CA ALA A 279 -25.38 21.42 2.40
C ALA A 279 -25.67 20.49 1.21
N GLN A 280 -26.95 20.19 0.97
CA GLN A 280 -27.38 19.31 -0.13
C GLN A 280 -27.00 19.86 -1.51
N ASP A 281 -27.03 21.19 -1.69
CA ASP A 281 -26.73 21.84 -2.96
C ASP A 281 -25.22 21.89 -3.26
N ILE A 282 -24.40 21.85 -2.20
CA ILE A 282 -22.93 21.87 -2.30
C ILE A 282 -22.35 20.49 -2.53
N LEU A 283 -23.00 19.43 -2.06
CA LEU A 283 -22.49 18.06 -2.17
C LEU A 283 -22.06 17.64 -3.59
N PRO A 284 -22.84 17.90 -4.67
CA PRO A 284 -22.39 17.59 -6.04
C PRO A 284 -21.16 18.41 -6.47
N ARG A 285 -21.04 19.66 -5.99
CA ARG A 285 -19.88 20.52 -6.29
C ARG A 285 -18.65 20.06 -5.53
N LEU A 286 -18.82 19.57 -4.30
CA LEU A 286 -17.74 18.96 -3.53
C LEU A 286 -17.09 17.85 -4.36
N PHE A 287 -17.85 16.85 -4.79
CA PHE A 287 -17.34 15.76 -5.62
C PHE A 287 -16.71 16.17 -6.97
N LEU A 288 -17.05 17.34 -7.51
CA LEU A 288 -16.55 17.81 -8.80
C LEU A 288 -15.23 18.58 -8.68
N TYR A 289 -15.03 19.32 -7.58
CA TYR A 289 -13.94 20.29 -7.45
C TYR A 289 -12.85 19.91 -6.45
N THR A 290 -13.02 18.79 -5.75
CA THR A 290 -12.07 18.28 -4.75
C THR A 290 -11.61 16.87 -5.05
#